data_AF-A0A6I6A3B3-F1
#
_entry.id   AF-A0A6I6A3B3-F1
#
_cell.length_a   1.000
_cell.length_b   1.000
_cell.length_c   1.000
_cell.angle_alpha   90.00
_cell.angle_beta   90.00
_cell.angle_gamma   90.00
#
_symmetry.space_group_name_H-M   'P 1'
#
loop_
_entity.id
_entity.type
_entity.pdbx_description
1 polymer ?
#
loop_
_entity_poly.entity_id
_entity_poly.type
_entity_poly.pdbx_seq_one_letter_code
_entity_poly.pdbx_strand_id
1 'polypeptide(L)' 'MAYDTHGRHDDAAPEAPSRAASGVLALVLFLGSFALIAWGFDTDGFAGIAIGTAGILTFGLAYAIPTTILPALENRGR' A
#
# COMPACT_ATOMS: atom_id res chain seq x y z
N MET A 1 -21.21 41.48 -9.31
CA MET A 1 -20.44 40.45 -8.58
C MET A 1 -20.25 39.29 -9.54
N ALA A 2 -19.02 39.12 -10.05
CA ALA A 2 -18.69 37.95 -10.87
C ALA A 2 -18.63 36.74 -9.94
N TYR A 3 -19.43 35.72 -10.23
CA TYR A 3 -19.29 34.43 -9.57
C TYR A 3 -17.96 33.84 -10.03
N ASP A 4 -17.02 33.69 -9.10
CA ASP A 4 -15.81 32.92 -9.30
C ASP A 4 -16.23 31.46 -9.50
N THR A 5 -16.24 31.00 -10.75
CA THR A 5 -16.53 29.62 -11.14
C THR A 5 -15.26 28.75 -11.16
N HIS A 6 -14.14 29.27 -10.66
CA HIS A 6 -12.86 28.56 -10.60
C HIS A 6 -12.69 27.84 -9.26
N GLY A 7 -13.37 26.70 -9.10
CA GLY A 7 -13.16 25.87 -7.91
C GLY A 7 -13.75 24.47 -7.95
N ARG A 8 -14.18 23.97 -9.11
CA ARG A 8 -14.61 22.58 -9.26
C ARG A 8 -13.95 21.94 -10.47
N HIS A 9 -12.75 21.39 -10.29
CA HIS A 9 -12.27 20.28 -11.12
C HIS A 9 -11.04 19.51 -10.58
N ASP A 10 -10.90 19.29 -9.27
CA ASP A 10 -9.85 18.40 -8.72
C ASP A 10 -10.38 17.06 -8.20
N ASP A 11 -11.66 16.74 -8.42
CA ASP A 11 -12.14 15.37 -8.35
C ASP A 11 -11.67 14.63 -9.61
N ALA A 12 -10.38 14.28 -9.63
CA ALA A 12 -9.81 13.39 -10.64
C ALA A 12 -10.69 12.15 -10.77
N ALA A 13 -11.00 11.76 -12.01
CA ALA A 13 -12.00 10.76 -12.33
C ALA A 13 -11.87 9.46 -11.50
N PRO A 14 -12.97 8.80 -11.10
CA PRO A 14 -12.98 7.84 -9.99
C PRO A 14 -12.29 6.49 -10.23
N GLU A 15 -11.70 6.20 -11.38
CA GLU A 15 -11.31 4.82 -11.73
C GLU A 15 -10.04 4.76 -12.59
N ALA A 16 -8.88 5.05 -12.00
CA ALA A 16 -7.64 4.57 -12.59
C ALA A 16 -7.45 3.10 -12.16
N PRO A 17 -7.49 2.10 -13.06
CA PRO A 17 -7.27 0.68 -12.72
C PRO A 17 -5.96 0.45 -11.93
N SER A 18 -4.99 1.35 -12.06
CA SER A 18 -3.76 1.39 -11.25
C SER A 18 -4.01 1.60 -9.75
N ARG A 19 -4.97 2.45 -9.36
CA ARG A 19 -5.35 2.64 -7.95
C ARG A 19 -5.99 1.38 -7.38
N ALA A 20 -6.90 0.76 -8.13
CA ALA A 20 -7.51 -0.51 -7.73
C ALA A 20 -6.46 -1.64 -7.59
N ALA A 21 -5.55 -1.77 -8.57
CA ALA A 21 -4.47 -2.74 -8.52
C ALA A 21 -3.52 -2.52 -7.33
N SER A 22 -3.19 -1.26 -7.01
CA SER A 22 -2.36 -0.94 -5.84
C SER A 22 -3.06 -1.26 -4.51
N GLY A 23 -4.37 -1.05 -4.42
CA GLY A 23 -5.18 -1.44 -3.26
C GLY A 23 -5.23 -2.95 -3.08
N VAL A 24 -5.41 -3.71 -4.16
CA VAL A 24 -5.38 -5.19 -4.13
C VAL A 24 -3.99 -5.70 -3.75
N LEU A 25 -2.92 -5.12 -4.30
CA LEU A 25 -1.54 -5.45 -3.91
C LEU A 25 -1.31 -5.19 -2.42
N ALA A 26 -1.74 -4.05 -1.91
CA ALA A 26 -1.63 -3.70 -0.49
C ALA A 26 -2.41 -4.69 0.39
N LEU A 27 -3.61 -5.10 -0.03
CA LEU A 27 -4.40 -6.13 0.65
C LEU A 27 -3.66 -7.48 0.67
N VAL A 28 -3.10 -7.93 -0.46
CA VAL A 28 -2.34 -9.18 -0.52
C VAL A 28 -1.10 -9.14 0.37
N LEU A 29 -0.36 -8.03 0.37
CA LEU A 29 0.81 -7.86 1.25
C LEU A 29 0.40 -7.84 2.72
N PHE A 30 -0.74 -7.23 3.04
CA PHE A 30 -1.29 -7.23 4.39
C PHE A 30 -1.62 -8.65 4.84
N LEU A 31 -2.41 -9.41 4.08
CA LEU A 31 -2.71 -10.80 4.44
C LEU A 31 -1.45 -11.68 4.47
N GLY A 32 -0.56 -11.51 3.50
CA GLY A 32 0.72 -12.21 3.43
C GLY A 32 1.61 -11.94 4.65
N SER A 33 1.58 -10.72 5.19
CA SER A 33 2.33 -10.37 6.40
C SER A 33 1.86 -11.15 7.63
N PHE A 34 0.55 -11.36 7.81
CA PHE A 34 0.03 -12.19 8.89
C PHE A 34 0.41 -13.65 8.71
N ALA A 35 0.37 -14.17 7.48
CA ALA A 35 0.80 -15.52 7.17
C ALA A 35 2.29 -15.72 7.49
N LEU A 36 3.15 -14.76 7.11
CA LEU A 36 4.58 -14.76 7.43
C LEU A 36 4.82 -14.69 8.93
N ILE A 37 4.13 -13.81 9.66
CA ILE A 37 4.29 -13.68 11.11
C ILE A 37 3.88 -15.00 11.79
N ALA A 38 2.73 -15.57 11.42
CA ALA A 38 2.27 -16.84 11.96
C ALA A 38 3.27 -17.97 11.69
N TRP A 39 3.78 -18.06 10.47
CA TRP A 39 4.79 -19.05 10.09
C TRP A 39 6.13 -18.83 10.80
N GLY A 40 6.51 -17.57 11.05
CA GLY A 40 7.70 -17.22 11.81
C GLY A 40 7.63 -17.67 13.27
N PHE A 41 6.44 -17.71 13.88
CA PHE A 41 6.24 -18.26 15.21
C PHE A 41 6.20 -19.80 15.25
N ASP A 42 5.83 -20.45 14.14
CA ASP A 42 5.83 -21.90 14.00
C ASP A 42 7.22 -22.46 13.67
N THR A 43 8.09 -21.65 13.07
CA THR A 43 9.44 -22.05 12.66
C THR A 43 10.45 -21.80 13.77
N ASP A 44 11.25 -22.82 14.12
CA ASP A 44 12.25 -22.69 15.18
C ASP A 44 13.55 -21.97 14.74
N GLY A 45 14.22 -21.38 15.73
CA GLY A 45 15.56 -20.82 15.60
C GLY A 45 15.63 -19.52 14.79
N PHE A 46 16.80 -19.28 14.19
CA PHE A 46 17.06 -18.04 13.43
C PHE A 46 16.14 -17.89 12.22
N ALA A 47 15.71 -19.00 11.62
CA ALA A 47 14.78 -19.00 10.49
C ALA A 47 13.43 -18.39 10.86
N GLY A 48 12.86 -18.75 12.02
CA GLY A 48 11.61 -18.15 12.52
C GLY A 48 11.73 -16.66 12.76
N ILE A 49 12.84 -16.21 13.36
CA ILE A 49 13.13 -14.78 13.59
C ILE A 49 13.20 -14.02 12.26
N ALA A 50 13.89 -14.57 11.26
CA ALA A 50 14.01 -13.97 9.93
C ALA A 50 12.66 -13.88 9.22
N ILE A 51 11.86 -14.95 9.25
CA ILE A 51 10.52 -15.01 8.64
C ILE A 51 9.56 -14.03 9.34
N GLY A 52 9.55 -13.99 10.67
CA GLY A 52 8.74 -13.04 11.44
C GLY A 52 9.12 -11.59 11.16
N THR A 53 10.43 -11.30 11.06
CA THR A 53 10.93 -9.96 10.69
C THR A 53 10.51 -9.58 9.28
N ALA A 54 10.60 -10.51 8.32
CA ALA A 54 10.13 -10.30 6.95
C ALA A 54 8.62 -10.01 6.93
N GLY A 55 7.83 -10.67 7.78
CA GLY A 55 6.41 -10.39 7.98
C GLY A 55 6.16 -8.95 8.44
N ILE A 56 6.88 -8.48 9.46
CA ILE A 56 6.77 -7.10 9.97
C ILE A 56 7.15 -6.06 8.90
N LEU A 57 8.24 -6.29 8.16
CA LEU A 57 8.64 -5.41 7.07
C LEU A 57 7.61 -5.38 5.94
N THR A 58 7.03 -6.54 5.61
CA THR A 58 5.97 -6.67 4.60
C THR A 58 4.70 -5.92 5.03
N PHE A 59 4.35 -5.96 6.32
CA PHE A 59 3.24 -5.20 6.89
C PHE A 59 3.45 -3.68 6.72
N GLY A 60 4.66 -3.20 7.04
CA GLY A 60 5.03 -1.80 6.84
C GLY A 60 4.93 -1.38 5.36
N LEU A 61 5.34 -2.26 4.45
CA LEU A 61 5.25 -2.02 3.01
C LEU A 61 3.78 -1.97 2.53
N ALA A 62 2.92 -2.85 3.04
CA ALA A 62 1.48 -2.85 2.73
C ALA A 62 0.82 -1.50 3.07
N TYR A 63 1.28 -0.85 4.15
CA TYR A 63 0.84 0.50 4.52
C TYR A 63 1.50 1.60 3.67
N ALA A 64 2.80 1.49 3.39
CA ALA A 64 3.56 2.51 2.66
C ALA A 64 3.15 2.64 1.18
N ILE A 65 2.68 1.57 0.54
CA ILE A 65 2.26 1.56 -0.87
C ILE A 65 1.12 2.55 -1.16
N PRO A 66 -0.05 2.45 -0.51
CA PRO A 66 -1.16 3.37 -0.77
C PRO A 66 -0.91 4.77 -0.20
N THR A 67 -0.14 4.90 0.89
CA THR A 67 0.03 6.19 1.59
C THR A 67 1.12 7.07 1.00
N THR A 68 2.20 6.48 0.47
CA THR A 68 3.40 7.23 0.08
C THR A 68 3.85 6.93 -1.36
N ILE A 69 3.85 5.66 -1.78
CA ILE A 69 4.42 5.26 -3.08
C ILE A 69 3.50 5.66 -4.23
N LEU A 70 2.18 5.42 -4.09
CA LEU A 70 1.23 5.74 -5.16
C LEU A 70 1.14 7.26 -5.44
N PRO A 71 1.02 8.16 -4.43
CA PRO A 71 1.09 9.61 -4.67
C PRO A 71 2.42 10.06 -5.28
N ALA A 72 3.54 9.46 -4.88
CA ALA A 72 4.86 9.80 -5.42
C ALA A 72 5.02 9.40 -6.89
N LEU A 73 4.42 8.28 -7.31
CA LEU A 73 4.40 7.83 -8.70
C LEU A 73 3.49 8.70 -9.57
N GLU A 74 2.31 9.08 -9.06
CA GLU A 74 1.39 10.00 -9.74
C GLU A 74 2.04 11.38 -9.99
N ASN A 75 2.87 11.87 -9.06
CA ASN A 75 3.62 13.12 -9.22
C ASN A 75 4.78 13.04 -10.23
N ARG A 76 5.32 11.85 -10.52
CA ARG A 76 6.40 11.67 -11.50
C ARG A 76 5.90 11.48 -12.93
N GLY A 77 4.63 11.13 -13.10
CA GLY A 77 3.99 10.93 -14.40
C GLY A 77 3.34 12.18 -15.00
N ARG A 78 3.34 13.30 -14.28
CA ARG A 78 2.89 14.63 -14.75
C ARG A 78 4.10 15.48 -15.13
#